data_AF-A0AAW2E902-F1
#
_entry.id   AF-A0AAW2E902-F1
#
_cell.length_a   1.000
_cell.length_b   1.000
_cell.length_c   1.000
_cell.angle_alpha   90.00
_cell.angle_beta   90.00
_cell.angle_gamma   90.00
#
_symmetry.space_group_name_H-M   'P 1'
#
loop_
_entity.id
_entity.type
_entity.pdbx_description
1 polymer ?
#
loop_
_entity_poly.entity_id
_entity_poly.type
_entity_poly.pdbx_seq_one_letter_code
_entity_poly.pdbx_strand_id
1 'polypeptide(L)'
;MFSHTMEVHNGKYSYIHEVVIEVCQHMHLDGTFTIGNTLITGLKPNATASRPVVLAGSVDNDGVCSGAAHSDPYGTWEQVIVLSTIKITTRLFCKHSTKF
;
A
#
# COMPACT_ATOMS: atom_id res chain seq x y z
N MET A 1 22.51 18.29 -9.98
CA MET A 1 22.21 17.17 -9.06
C MET A 1 21.67 16.02 -9.89
N PHE A 2 22.37 14.89 -9.91
CA PHE A 2 21.87 13.66 -10.53
C PHE A 2 21.21 12.83 -9.42
N SER A 3 19.89 12.69 -9.46
CA SER A 3 19.19 11.73 -8.60
C SER A 3 19.31 10.36 -9.25
N HIS A 4 20.19 9.51 -8.71
CA HIS A 4 20.25 8.11 -9.09
C HIS A 4 19.24 7.34 -8.23
N THR A 5 17.96 7.37 -8.61
CA THR A 5 17.01 6.36 -8.12
C THR A 5 17.33 5.05 -8.82
N MET A 6 17.97 4.12 -8.11
CA MET A 6 18.22 2.77 -8.61
C MET A 6 17.11 1.84 -8.12
N GLU A 7 16.52 1.08 -9.04
CA GLU A 7 15.62 0.00 -8.68
C GLU A 7 16.43 -1.11 -8.01
N VAL A 8 16.07 -1.47 -6.78
CA VAL A 8 16.73 -2.55 -6.05
C VAL A 8 16.42 -3.90 -6.72
N HIS A 9 17.28 -4.90 -6.51
CA HIS A 9 17.01 -6.25 -6.97
C HIS A 9 15.67 -6.73 -6.41
N ASN A 10 14.81 -7.29 -7.27
CA ASN A 10 13.43 -7.66 -6.91
C ASN A 10 12.60 -6.46 -6.37
N GLY A 11 12.90 -5.22 -6.74
CA GLY A 11 12.27 -4.01 -6.17
C GLY A 11 10.87 -3.68 -6.71
N LYS A 12 10.27 -4.54 -7.54
CA LYS A 12 8.97 -4.31 -8.17
C LYS A 12 8.06 -5.51 -8.01
N TYR A 13 6.91 -5.30 -7.39
CA TYR A 13 5.89 -6.32 -7.22
C TYR A 13 4.48 -5.78 -7.42
N SER A 14 3.59 -6.67 -7.82
CA SER A 14 2.15 -6.46 -7.81
C SER A 14 1.52 -7.72 -7.21
N TYR A 15 0.80 -7.57 -6.11
CA TYR A 15 0.17 -8.69 -5.42
C TYR A 15 -1.16 -8.27 -4.81
N ILE A 16 -2.01 -9.26 -4.54
CA ILE A 16 -3.24 -9.05 -3.79
C ILE A 16 -2.89 -9.14 -2.31
N HIS A 17 -3.11 -8.05 -1.58
CA HIS A 17 -2.98 -8.05 -0.13
C HIS A 17 -4.26 -8.60 0.49
N GLU A 18 -4.16 -9.75 1.16
CA GLU A 18 -5.28 -10.36 1.85
C GLU A 18 -5.56 -9.61 3.16
N VAL A 19 -6.83 -9.25 3.37
CA VAL A 19 -7.29 -8.57 4.58
C VAL A 19 -8.26 -9.46 5.34
N VAL A 20 -8.28 -9.31 6.66
CA VAL A 20 -9.26 -9.98 7.52
C VAL A 20 -10.66 -9.39 7.34
N ILE A 21 -11.68 -10.16 7.74
CA ILE A 21 -13.08 -9.78 7.55
C ILE A 21 -13.45 -8.47 8.27
N GLU A 22 -12.89 -8.23 9.46
CA GLU A 22 -13.11 -7.01 10.24
C GLU A 22 -12.63 -5.76 9.50
N VAL A 23 -11.43 -5.84 8.90
CA VAL A 23 -10.87 -4.75 8.08
C VAL A 23 -11.72 -4.52 6.84
N CYS A 24 -12.24 -5.59 6.22
CA CYS A 24 -13.19 -5.45 5.12
C CYS A 24 -14.48 -4.74 5.56
N GLN A 25 -15.02 -5.08 6.74
CA GLN A 25 -16.22 -4.44 7.28
C GLN A 25 -15.97 -2.95 7.56
N HIS A 26 -14.84 -2.59 8.18
CA HIS A 26 -14.45 -1.18 8.37
C HIS A 26 -14.33 -0.43 7.04
N MET A 27 -13.71 -1.03 6.02
CA MET A 27 -13.67 -0.44 4.67
C MET A 27 -15.05 -0.21 4.07
N HIS A 28 -16.02 -1.06 4.40
CA HIS A 28 -17.38 -0.98 3.86
C HIS A 28 -18.27 0.01 4.62
N LEU A 29 -18.15 0.07 5.95
CA LEU A 29 -18.97 0.90 6.82
C LEU A 29 -18.42 2.32 6.95
N ASP A 30 -17.11 2.44 7.24
CA ASP A 30 -16.47 3.72 7.51
C ASP A 30 -15.87 4.33 6.24
N GLY A 31 -15.66 3.52 5.21
CA GLY A 31 -15.05 3.97 3.96
C GLY A 31 -13.56 4.27 4.11
N THR A 32 -12.89 3.67 5.10
CA THR A 32 -11.49 3.92 5.42
C THR A 32 -10.64 2.66 5.44
N PHE A 33 -9.37 2.77 5.04
CA PHE A 33 -8.38 1.70 5.11
C PHE A 33 -7.02 2.26 5.49
N THR A 34 -6.31 1.61 6.42
CA THR A 34 -4.98 2.04 6.84
C THR A 34 -3.95 1.02 6.38
N ILE A 35 -2.87 1.50 5.78
CA ILE A 35 -1.75 0.66 5.36
C ILE A 35 -0.42 1.39 5.61
N GLY A 36 0.47 0.74 6.36
CA GLY A 36 1.63 1.41 6.94
C GLY A 36 1.19 2.64 7.75
N ASN A 37 1.76 3.80 7.41
CA ASN A 37 1.43 5.09 8.03
C ASN A 37 0.39 5.91 7.24
N THR A 38 -0.22 5.34 6.19
CA THR A 38 -1.14 6.06 5.32
C THR A 38 -2.59 5.65 5.59
N LEU A 39 -3.44 6.64 5.90
CA LEU A 39 -4.89 6.48 5.97
C LEU A 39 -5.51 6.81 4.61
N ILE A 40 -6.21 5.85 4.03
CA ILE A 40 -7.00 6.01 2.81
C ILE A 40 -8.45 6.20 3.23
N THR A 41 -9.07 7.29 2.78
CA THR A 41 -10.47 7.64 3.09
C THR A 41 -11.30 7.77 1.80
N GLY A 42 -12.63 7.79 1.97
CA GLY A 42 -13.57 8.00 0.87
C GLY A 42 -13.76 6.77 -0.01
N LEU A 43 -13.51 5.57 0.53
CA LEU A 43 -13.88 4.32 -0.11
C LEU A 43 -15.41 4.24 -0.17
N LYS A 44 -15.94 4.04 -1.38
CA LYS A 44 -17.38 3.87 -1.61
C LYS A 44 -17.69 2.39 -1.82
N PRO A 45 -18.87 1.90 -1.43
CA PRO A 45 -19.29 0.54 -1.76
C PRO A 45 -19.42 0.35 -3.27
N ASN A 46 -19.08 -0.86 -3.76
CA ASN A 46 -19.12 -1.22 -5.19
C ASN A 46 -18.31 -0.27 -6.09
N ALA A 47 -17.17 0.21 -5.60
CA ALA A 47 -16.31 1.13 -6.32
C ALA A 47 -14.85 0.66 -6.27
N THR A 48 -14.05 1.21 -7.18
CA THR A 48 -12.61 1.04 -7.15
C THR A 48 -11.95 2.40 -6.90
N ALA A 49 -11.07 2.45 -5.90
CA ALA A 49 -10.24 3.60 -5.61
C ALA A 49 -8.78 3.22 -5.81
N SER A 50 -8.01 4.14 -6.39
CA SER A 50 -6.56 3.99 -6.52
C SER A 50 -5.86 5.18 -5.85
N ARG A 51 -4.86 4.90 -5.01
CA ARG A 51 -4.08 5.94 -4.31
C ARG A 51 -2.60 5.58 -4.32
N PRO A 52 -1.71 6.53 -4.66
CA PRO A 52 -0.29 6.38 -4.38
C PRO A 52 -0.06 6.45 -2.87
N VAL A 53 0.84 5.63 -2.36
CA VAL A 53 1.27 5.62 -0.96
C VAL A 53 2.78 5.41 -0.88
N VAL A 54 3.37 5.86 0.22
CA VAL A 54 4.77 5.57 0.57
C VAL A 54 4.74 4.58 1.73
N LEU A 55 5.24 3.37 1.49
CA LEU A 55 5.25 2.29 2.49
C LEU A 55 6.50 2.32 3.37
N ALA A 56 7.60 2.87 2.87
CA ALA A 56 8.84 3.06 3.61
C ALA A 56 9.65 4.21 3.03
N GLY A 57 10.43 4.87 3.89
CA GLY A 57 11.19 6.06 3.56
C GLY A 57 10.30 7.31 3.41
N SER A 58 10.92 8.41 3.02
CA SER A 58 10.24 9.67 2.74
C SER A 58 10.85 10.37 1.54
N VAL A 59 10.00 11.10 0.83
CA VAL A 59 10.38 12.03 -0.24
C VAL A 59 9.75 13.37 0.14
N ASP A 60 10.60 14.33 0.47
CA ASP A 60 10.17 15.68 0.80
C ASP A 60 10.03 16.55 -0.46
N ASN A 61 9.21 17.59 -0.40
CA ASN A 61 9.03 18.55 -1.49
C ASN A 61 10.33 19.31 -1.81
N ASP A 62 11.22 19.43 -0.84
CA ASP A 62 12.56 20.02 -1.01
C ASP A 62 13.53 19.12 -1.81
N GLY A 63 13.06 17.95 -2.26
CA GLY A 63 13.86 16.97 -3.01
C GLY A 63 14.76 16.10 -2.12
N VAL A 64 14.66 16.25 -0.79
CA VAL A 64 15.36 15.41 0.17
C VAL A 64 14.67 14.05 0.27
N CYS A 65 15.46 12.99 0.12
CA CYS A 65 15.00 11.61 0.15
C CYS A 65 15.66 10.89 1.32
N SER A 66 14.87 10.23 2.17
CA SER A 66 15.38 9.43 3.29
C SER A 66 14.92 7.98 3.15
N GLY A 67 15.86 7.05 3.10
CA GLY A 67 15.57 5.62 3.07
C GLY A 67 15.14 5.11 4.45
N ALA A 68 14.31 4.07 4.48
CA ALA A 68 14.01 3.33 5.69
C ALA A 68 14.08 1.82 5.40
N ALA A 69 14.16 1.03 6.47
CA ALA A 69 14.05 -0.40 6.37
C ALA A 69 12.60 -0.79 5.97
N HIS A 70 12.47 -1.74 5.06
CA HIS A 70 11.19 -2.31 4.64
C HIS A 70 11.31 -3.82 4.55
N SER A 71 10.28 -4.52 5.01
CA SER A 71 10.16 -5.97 4.82
C SER A 71 8.74 -6.30 4.41
N ASP A 72 8.62 -7.11 3.38
CA ASP A 72 7.36 -7.69 2.94
C ASP A 72 7.56 -9.20 2.67
N PRO A 73 6.52 -9.97 2.30
CA PRO A 73 6.65 -11.40 2.03
C PRO A 73 7.61 -11.77 0.88
N TYR A 74 8.06 -10.79 0.10
CA TYR A 74 8.86 -10.98 -1.11
C TYR A 74 10.32 -10.53 -0.94
N GLY A 75 10.63 -9.74 0.09
CA GLY A 75 11.99 -9.38 0.42
C GLY A 75 12.13 -8.45 1.61
N THR A 76 13.38 -8.18 1.97
CA THR A 76 13.76 -7.25 3.02
C THR A 76 14.88 -6.34 2.52
N TRP A 77 14.78 -5.05 2.82
CA TRP A 77 15.74 -4.02 2.41
C TRP A 77 15.96 -3.04 3.57
N GLU A 78 17.17 -2.51 3.74
CA GLU A 78 17.51 -1.68 4.91
C GLU A 78 17.42 -0.16 4.69
N GLN A 79 17.65 0.31 3.46
CA GLN A 79 17.71 1.73 3.11
C GLN A 79 17.03 1.97 1.77
N VAL A 80 15.70 1.92 1.76
CA VAL A 80 14.89 2.06 0.55
C VAL A 80 13.75 3.06 0.72
N ILE A 81 13.28 3.58 -0.42
CA ILE A 81 12.01 4.28 -0.52
C ILE A 81 11.06 3.37 -1.28
N VAL A 82 9.94 3.02 -0.68
CA VAL A 82 8.96 2.10 -1.27
C VAL A 82 7.72 2.88 -1.66
N LEU A 83 7.64 3.20 -2.95
CA LEU A 83 6.47 3.83 -3.55
C LEU A 83 5.53 2.74 -4.05
N SER A 84 4.26 2.82 -3.66
CA SER A 84 3.24 1.86 -4.08
C SER A 84 2.01 2.57 -4.59
N THR A 85 1.31 1.95 -5.53
CA THR A 85 -0.04 2.36 -5.92
C THR A 85 -1.01 1.28 -5.47
N ILE A 86 -1.83 1.61 -4.49
CA ILE A 86 -2.81 0.69 -3.95
C ILE A 86 -4.10 0.87 -4.70
N LYS A 87 -4.60 -0.24 -5.25
CA LYS A 87 -5.92 -0.33 -5.88
C LYS A 87 -6.84 -1.12 -4.97
N ILE A 88 -7.85 -0.44 -4.44
CA ILE A 88 -8.85 -1.02 -3.54
C ILE A 88 -10.14 -1.15 -4.30
N THR A 89 -10.63 -2.38 -4.46
CA THR A 89 -11.96 -2.67 -5.01
C THR A 89 -12.85 -3.17 -3.89
N THR A 90 -13.81 -2.35 -3.48
CA THR A 90 -14.87 -2.77 -2.57
C THR A 90 -16.02 -3.35 -3.41
N ARG A 91 -16.61 -4.45 -2.93
CA ARG A 91 -17.85 -4.99 -3.50
C ARG A 91 -19.05 -4.53 -2.67
N LEU A 92 -20.25 -4.94 -3.08
CA LEU A 92 -21.48 -4.75 -2.29
C LEU A 92 -21.42 -5.46 -0.93
N PHE A 93 -20.64 -6.55 -0.83
CA PHE A 93 -20.51 -7.35 0.39
C PHE A 93 -19.07 -7.82 0.57
N CYS A 94 -18.63 -7.95 1.84
CA CYS A 94 -17.38 -8.60 2.18
C CYS A 94 -17.47 -10.11 1.95
N LYS A 95 -16.59 -10.64 1.10
CA LYS A 95 -16.47 -12.08 0.89
C LYS A 95 -15.42 -12.65 1.82
N HIS A 96 -15.75 -13.77 2.46
CA HIS A 96 -14.77 -14.57 3.20
C HIS A 96 -13.92 -15.36 2.18
N SER A 97 -12.62 -15.11 2.15
CA SER A 97 -11.69 -15.85 1.26
C SER A 97 -11.27 -17.15 1.95
N THR A 98 -12.06 -18.22 1.78
CA THR A 98 -11.58 -19.58 2.06
C THR A 98 -10.66 -20.00 0.90
N LYS A 99 -9.34 -19.87 1.11
CA LYS A 99 -8.36 -20.60 0.30
C LYS A 99 -8.64 -22.10 0.52
N PHE A 100 -9.01 -22.80 -0.56
CA PHE A 100 -9.04 -24.27 -0.63
C PHE A 100 -7.65 -24.79 -0.99
#